data_AF-A0A2G9MTD8-F1
#
_entry.id   AF-A0A2G9MTD8-F1
#
_cell.length_a   1.000
_cell.length_b   1.000
_cell.length_c   1.000
_cell.angle_alpha   90.00
_cell.angle_beta   90.00
_cell.angle_gamma   90.00
#
_symmetry.space_group_name_H-M   'P 1'
#
loop_
_entity.id
_entity.type
_entity.pdbx_description
1 polymer ?
#
loop_
_entity_poly.entity_id
_entity_poly.type
_entity_poly.pdbx_seq_one_letter_code
_entity_poly.pdbx_strand_id
1 'polypeptide(L)' 'MHKSVYDIIKMKKDGKKISVITSYDYTLASLCDKAGIDILLVGDSAGMV' A
#
# COMPACT_ATOMS: atom_id res chain seq x y z
N MET A 1 11.30 1.03 -5.94
CA MET A 1 10.55 1.55 -7.12
C MET A 1 9.09 1.56 -6.73
N HIS A 2 8.44 2.73 -6.66
CA HIS A 2 7.05 2.82 -6.23
C HIS A 2 6.10 2.35 -7.33
N LYS A 3 5.02 1.66 -6.95
CA LYS A 3 4.03 1.11 -7.89
C LYS A 3 3.07 2.20 -8.35
N SER A 4 2.84 2.25 -9.65
CA SER A 4 1.81 3.07 -10.26
C SER A 4 0.49 2.31 -10.37
N VAL A 5 -0.58 3.02 -10.73
CA VAL A 5 -1.89 2.40 -11.03
C VAL A 5 -1.78 1.33 -12.13
N TYR A 6 -0.91 1.54 -13.12
CA TYR A 6 -0.68 0.56 -14.20
C TYR A 6 -0.11 -0.76 -13.65
N ASP A 7 0.82 -0.68 -12.70
CA ASP A 7 1.43 -1.87 -12.08
C ASP A 7 0.39 -2.68 -11.29
N ILE A 8 -0.51 -2.00 -10.57
CA ILE A 8 -1.59 -2.64 -9.81
C ILE A 8 -2.58 -3.35 -10.75
N ILE A 9 -2.97 -2.69 -11.85
CA ILE A 9 -3.83 -3.30 -12.87
C ILE A 9 -3.16 -4.54 -13.49
N LYS A 10 -1.86 -4.47 -13.77
CA LYS A 10 -1.08 -5.59 -14.30
C LYS A 10 -1.01 -6.74 -13.30
N MET A 11 -0.74 -6.48 -12.02
CA MET A 11 -0.73 -7.51 -10.97
C MET A 11 -2.05 -8.26 -10.89
N LYS A 12 -3.17 -7.53 -10.97
CA LYS A 12 -4.50 -8.14 -11.00
C LYS A 12 -4.69 -9.05 -12.23
N LYS A 13 -4.27 -8.60 -13.42
CA LYS A 13 -4.33 -9.41 -14.66
C LYS A 13 -3.46 -10.67 -14.56
N ASP A 14 -2.29 -10.54 -13.95
CA ASP A 14 -1.33 -11.63 -13.75
C ASP A 14 -1.72 -12.59 -12.60
N GLY A 15 -2.84 -12.34 -11.91
CA GLY A 15 -3.26 -13.13 -10.75
C GLY A 15 -2.38 -12.97 -9.50
N LYS A 16 -1.51 -11.96 -9.48
CA LYS A 16 -0.63 -11.67 -8.33
C LYS A 16 -1.43 -10.96 -7.24
N LYS A 17 -1.26 -11.41 -5.99
CA LYS A 17 -1.87 -10.76 -4.83
C LYS A 17 -1.30 -9.35 -4.65
N ILE A 18 -2.15 -8.45 -4.15
CA ILE A 18 -1.84 -7.04 -3.88
C ILE A 18 -2.00 -6.83 -2.37
N SER A 19 -0.93 -6.40 -1.71
CA SER A 19 -0.88 -6.05 -0.30
C SER A 19 -1.25 -4.57 -0.10
N VAL A 20 -2.15 -4.31 0.85
CA VAL A 20 -2.60 -2.95 1.16
C VAL A 20 -2.61 -2.81 2.68
N ILE A 21 -2.02 -1.73 3.19
CA ILE A 21 -2.01 -1.42 4.62
C ILE A 21 -2.42 0.02 4.85
N THR A 22 -3.15 0.28 5.93
CA THR A 22 -3.40 1.66 6.34
C THR A 22 -2.16 2.26 6.98
N SER A 23 -1.86 3.51 6.68
CA SER A 23 -0.72 4.22 7.28
C SER A 23 -1.05 5.70 7.47
N TYR A 24 -0.74 6.23 8.65
CA TYR A 24 -1.15 7.59 9.05
C TYR A 24 0.02 8.51 9.43
N ASP A 25 1.22 7.94 9.62
CA ASP A 25 2.41 8.70 9.97
C ASP A 25 3.63 8.25 9.15
N TYR A 26 4.70 9.05 9.26
CA TYR A 26 5.96 8.84 8.54
C TYR A 26 6.67 7.53 8.94
N THR A 27 6.67 7.21 10.23
CA THR A 27 7.43 6.06 10.75
C THR A 27 6.85 4.76 10.19
N LEU A 28 5.53 4.61 10.26
CA LEU A 28 4.82 3.46 9.71
C LEU A 28 4.95 3.40 8.19
N ALA A 29 4.81 4.54 7.49
CA ALA A 29 4.96 4.60 6.05
C ALA A 29 6.37 4.15 5.60
N SER A 30 7.41 4.60 6.31
CA SER A 30 8.81 4.22 6.03
C SER A 30 9.07 2.73 6.27
N LEU A 31 8.49 2.16 7.32
CA LEU A 31 8.56 0.72 7.58
C LEU A 31 7.87 -0.09 6.49
N CYS A 32 6.67 0.33 6.08
CA CYS A 32 5.90 -0.37 5.05
C CYS A 32 6.55 -0.30 3.67
N ASP A 33 7.17 0.84 3.32
CA ASP A 33 7.93 0.97 2.07
C ASP A 33 9.14 0.02 2.06
N LYS A 34 9.88 -0.08 3.17
CA LYS A 34 10.99 -1.04 3.32
C LYS A 34 10.53 -2.49 3.27
N ALA A 35 9.33 -2.78 3.78
CA ALA A 35 8.72 -4.11 3.73
C ALA A 35 8.17 -4.48 2.33
N GLY A 36 8.13 -3.53 1.39
CA GLY A 36 7.66 -3.76 0.02
C GLY A 36 6.15 -3.86 -0.11
N ILE A 37 5.39 -3.17 0.76
CA ILE A 37 3.92 -3.11 0.65
C ILE A 37 3.53 -2.40 -0.67
N ASP A 38 2.52 -2.93 -1.36
CA ASP A 38 2.15 -2.45 -2.69
C ASP A 38 1.44 -1.09 -2.65
N ILE A 39 0.57 -0.88 -1.65
CA ILE A 39 -0.24 0.33 -1.48
C ILE A 39 -0.33 0.71 0.00
N LEU A 40 -0.07 1.98 0.31
CA LEU A 40 -0.40 2.60 1.60
C LEU A 40 -1.73 3.36 1.47
N LEU A 41 -2.68 3.07 2.35
CA LEU A 41 -4.00 3.68 2.37
C LEU A 41 -4.11 4.68 3.53
N VAL A 42 -4.31 5.96 3.21
CA VAL A 42 -4.72 6.96 4.20
C VAL A 42 -6.26 6.96 4.23
N GLY A 43 -6.84 6.13 5.09
CA GLY A 43 -8.28 5.97 5.24
C GLY A 43 -8.86 6.76 6.41
N ASP A 44 -10.17 6.96 6.40
CA ASP A 44 -10.97 7.53 7.50
C ASP A 44 -10.97 6.65 8.76
N SER A 45 -10.60 5.37 8.63
CA SER A 45 -10.33 4.46 9.75
C SER A 45 -9.34 5.01 10.77
N ALA A 46 -8.54 6.03 10.43
CA ALA A 46 -7.70 6.78 11.36
C ALA A 46 -8.48 7.38 12.55
N GLY A 47 -9.75 7.75 12.37
CA GLY A 47 -10.58 8.33 13.43
C GLY A 47 -11.17 7.32 14.41
N MET A 48 -11.02 6.02 14.14
CA MET A 48 -11.55 4.92 14.96
C MET A 48 -10.46 4.17 15.74
N VAL A 49 -9.18 4.47 15.47
CA VAL A 49 -8.00 3.85 16.08
C VAL A 49 -7.27 4.79 17.02
#